data_AF-A0A432MDX2-F1
#
_entry.id   AF-A0A432MDX2-F1
#
_cell.length_a   1.000
_cell.length_b   1.000
_cell.length_c   1.000
_cell.angle_alpha   90.00
_cell.angle_beta   90.00
_cell.angle_gamma   90.00
#
_symmetry.space_group_name_H-M   'P 1'
#
loop_
_entity.id
_entity.type
_entity.pdbx_description
1 polymer ?
#
loop_
_entity_poly.entity_id
_entity_poly.type
_entity_poly.pdbx_seq_one_letter_code
_entity_poly.pdbx_strand_id
1 'polypeptide(L)'
;MNPDPDDSPASPPSRGRRERSARYPGAPLPEAIELARFLDDHGLDGTSAEAIAASMGFESIKTRTFSARLSAARQFGLVTLDGSSYRLTPLARSVLHPLDPADLPRLYRDALKAPPLYADLLVRLANRRVPDPERLANLLYHSYQITASAKLPAAEAFVESSRFAGALGDDGILRPDGPPSDRQPPP
;
A
#
# COMPACT_ATOMS: atom_id res chain seq x y z
N MET A 1 -28.41 33.28 45.67
CA MET A 1 -27.12 32.60 45.83
C MET A 1 -27.33 31.15 45.42
N ASN A 2 -26.81 30.82 44.23
CA ASN A 2 -26.55 29.53 43.58
C ASN A 2 -27.58 28.37 43.63
N PRO A 3 -28.00 27.87 42.45
CA PRO A 3 -28.63 26.56 42.25
C PRO A 3 -27.57 25.46 42.05
N ASP A 4 -27.85 24.21 42.41
CA ASP A 4 -27.19 22.99 41.90
C ASP A 4 -27.94 21.74 42.40
N PRO A 5 -27.87 20.57 41.73
CA PRO A 5 -27.43 20.31 40.35
C PRO A 5 -28.34 19.35 39.55
N ASP A 6 -28.46 19.66 38.26
CA ASP A 6 -28.33 18.78 37.08
C ASP A 6 -28.62 17.26 37.25
N ASP A 7 -29.82 16.84 36.86
CA ASP A 7 -30.16 15.46 36.48
C ASP A 7 -29.75 15.24 35.01
N SER A 8 -28.53 14.74 34.79
CA SER A 8 -28.05 14.32 33.48
C SER A 8 -28.17 12.79 33.32
N PRO A 9 -28.88 12.26 32.31
CA PRO A 9 -29.02 10.83 32.09
C PRO A 9 -27.72 10.21 31.54
N ALA A 10 -27.37 9.05 32.11
CA ALA A 10 -26.21 8.24 31.75
C ALA A 10 -26.14 7.90 30.25
N SER A 11 -24.98 8.16 29.64
CA SER A 11 -24.66 7.74 28.27
C SER A 11 -24.42 6.22 28.17
N PRO A 12 -24.85 5.55 27.07
CA PRO A 12 -24.68 4.10 26.89
C PRO A 12 -23.23 3.69 26.57
N PRO A 13 -22.84 2.43 26.82
CA PRO A 13 -21.46 1.96 26.70
C PRO A 13 -20.97 1.95 25.25
N SER A 14 -19.80 2.54 25.04
CA SER A 14 -19.09 2.57 23.75
C SER A 14 -18.73 1.16 23.29
N ARG A 15 -19.28 0.74 22.13
CA ARG A 15 -18.90 -0.52 21.47
C ARG A 15 -17.40 -0.50 21.17
N GLY A 16 -16.73 -1.58 21.57
CA GLY A 16 -15.28 -1.76 21.54
C GLY A 16 -14.60 -1.11 20.33
N ARG A 17 -13.70 -0.17 20.62
CA ARG A 17 -12.77 0.43 19.68
C ARG A 17 -11.93 -0.72 19.09
N ARG A 18 -12.32 -1.22 17.91
CA ARG A 18 -11.45 -2.09 17.10
C ARG A 18 -10.12 -1.37 16.99
N GLU A 19 -9.06 -1.92 17.58
CA GLU A 19 -7.70 -1.40 17.45
C GLU A 19 -7.43 -1.21 15.96
N ARG A 20 -7.35 0.04 15.55
CA ARG A 20 -7.25 0.40 14.14
C ARG A 20 -5.77 0.33 13.81
N SER A 21 -5.32 -0.78 13.23
CA SER A 21 -3.94 -0.92 12.77
C SER A 21 -3.52 0.26 11.90
N ALA A 22 -2.23 0.60 11.92
CA ALA A 22 -1.67 1.54 10.96
C ALA A 22 -2.08 1.15 9.54
N ARG A 23 -2.33 2.12 8.67
CA ARG A 23 -2.69 1.84 7.27
C ARG A 23 -1.51 1.16 6.60
N TYR A 24 -1.70 -0.07 6.17
CA TYR A 24 -0.73 -0.85 5.41
C TYR A 24 -1.35 -1.36 4.11
N PRO A 25 -0.57 -1.52 3.03
CA PRO A 25 -1.04 -2.19 1.82
C PRO A 25 -1.40 -3.64 2.15
N GLY A 26 -2.67 -4.00 1.97
CA GLY A 26 -3.15 -5.37 2.24
C GLY A 26 -2.77 -6.38 1.16
N ALA A 27 -2.08 -5.95 0.11
CA ALA A 27 -1.57 -6.74 -1.00
C ALA A 27 -0.22 -6.15 -1.45
N PRO A 28 0.68 -6.95 -2.04
CA PRO A 28 1.95 -6.49 -2.57
C PRO A 28 1.76 -5.59 -3.81
N LEU A 29 2.79 -4.78 -4.12
CA LEU A 29 2.83 -3.88 -5.27
C LEU A 29 2.47 -4.56 -6.61
N PRO A 30 3.00 -5.75 -6.98
CA PRO A 30 2.61 -6.43 -8.22
C PRO A 30 1.09 -6.64 -8.33
N GLU A 31 0.43 -7.15 -7.28
CA GLU A 31 -1.03 -7.35 -7.29
C GLU A 31 -1.79 -6.01 -7.43
N ALA A 32 -1.27 -4.93 -6.85
CA ALA A 32 -1.86 -3.61 -7.00
C ALA A 32 -1.70 -3.05 -8.42
N ILE A 33 -0.59 -3.37 -9.10
CA ILE A 33 -0.36 -3.01 -10.51
C ILE A 33 -1.24 -3.85 -11.43
N GLU A 34 -1.44 -5.15 -11.15
CA GLU A 34 -2.38 -5.98 -11.89
C GLU A 34 -3.80 -5.43 -11.82
N LEU A 35 -4.22 -4.96 -10.64
CA LEU A 35 -5.49 -4.25 -10.50
C LEU A 35 -5.52 -3.00 -11.40
N ALA A 36 -4.48 -2.18 -11.39
CA ALA A 36 -4.41 -0.99 -12.25
C ALA A 36 -4.44 -1.34 -13.75
N ARG A 37 -3.73 -2.41 -14.18
CA ARG A 37 -3.77 -2.95 -15.55
C ARG A 37 -5.19 -3.34 -15.93
N PHE A 38 -5.85 -4.10 -15.06
CA PHE A 38 -7.23 -4.52 -15.28
C PHE A 38 -8.18 -3.33 -15.46
N LEU A 39 -8.02 -2.28 -14.64
CA LEU A 39 -8.83 -1.07 -14.80
C LEU A 39 -8.61 -0.39 -16.16
N ASP A 40 -7.37 -0.34 -16.63
CA ASP A 40 -7.00 0.28 -17.91
C ASP A 40 -7.50 -0.56 -19.10
N ASP A 41 -7.20 -1.86 -19.10
CA ASP A 41 -7.55 -2.81 -20.17
C ASP A 41 -9.07 -2.92 -20.38
N HIS A 42 -9.85 -2.84 -19.29
CA HIS A 42 -11.31 -2.91 -19.33
C HIS A 42 -12.01 -1.54 -19.39
N GLY A 43 -11.26 -0.43 -19.47
CA GLY A 43 -11.83 0.92 -19.52
C GLY A 43 -12.64 1.30 -18.28
N LEU A 44 -12.24 0.79 -17.11
CA LEU A 44 -12.89 1.01 -15.81
C LEU A 44 -12.34 2.24 -15.07
N ASP A 45 -11.47 3.03 -15.72
CA ASP A 45 -10.99 4.31 -15.19
C ASP A 45 -12.16 5.30 -14.98
N GLY A 46 -12.38 5.71 -13.74
CA GLY A 46 -13.52 6.57 -13.36
C GLY A 46 -14.80 5.80 -13.05
N THR A 47 -14.73 4.52 -12.70
CA THR A 47 -15.90 3.71 -12.31
C THR A 47 -15.94 3.43 -10.81
N SER A 48 -17.09 2.97 -10.30
CA SER A 48 -17.24 2.65 -8.87
C SER A 48 -16.57 1.32 -8.48
N ALA A 49 -16.33 1.11 -7.18
CA ALA A 49 -15.77 -0.15 -6.69
C ALA A 49 -16.65 -1.36 -7.04
N GLU A 50 -17.97 -1.18 -7.11
CA GLU A 50 -18.93 -2.22 -7.47
C GLU A 50 -18.77 -2.64 -8.93
N ALA A 51 -18.62 -1.68 -9.84
CA ALA A 51 -18.37 -1.96 -11.26
C ALA A 51 -17.05 -2.72 -11.43
N ILE A 52 -15.99 -2.27 -10.76
CA ILE A 52 -14.68 -2.94 -10.79
C ILE A 52 -14.77 -4.37 -10.26
N ALA A 53 -15.43 -4.58 -9.12
CA ALA A 53 -15.60 -5.90 -8.52
C ALA A 53 -16.40 -6.84 -9.45
N ALA A 54 -17.50 -6.34 -10.02
CA ALA A 54 -18.32 -7.10 -10.96
C ALA A 54 -17.54 -7.51 -12.22
N SER A 55 -16.73 -6.61 -12.78
CA SER A 55 -15.88 -6.92 -13.94
C SER A 55 -14.81 -7.98 -13.63
N MET A 56 -14.28 -8.02 -12.40
CA MET A 56 -13.36 -9.07 -11.95
C MET A 56 -14.06 -10.41 -11.61
N GLY A 57 -15.38 -10.48 -11.72
CA GLY A 57 -16.15 -11.68 -11.36
C GLY A 57 -16.37 -11.86 -9.85
N PHE A 58 -16.16 -10.81 -9.05
CA PHE A 58 -16.53 -10.85 -7.63
C PHE A 58 -18.00 -10.50 -7.44
N GLU A 59 -18.74 -11.36 -6.73
CA GLU A 59 -20.16 -11.12 -6.39
C GLU A 59 -20.35 -9.92 -5.44
N SER A 60 -19.31 -9.54 -4.69
CA SER A 60 -19.38 -8.41 -3.76
C SER A 60 -18.03 -7.74 -3.51
N ILE A 61 -18.08 -6.40 -3.42
CA ILE A 61 -16.96 -5.56 -2.95
C ILE A 61 -16.49 -5.91 -1.53
N LYS A 62 -17.33 -6.60 -0.74
CA LYS A 62 -17.03 -7.03 0.63
C LYS A 62 -16.02 -8.18 0.67
N THR A 63 -15.66 -8.74 -0.48
CA THR A 63 -14.61 -9.76 -0.56
C THR A 63 -13.30 -9.18 -0.03
N ARG A 64 -12.76 -9.82 1.01
CA ARG A 64 -11.56 -9.34 1.71
C ARG A 64 -10.39 -9.12 0.75
N THR A 65 -10.23 -10.01 -0.23
CA THR A 65 -9.20 -9.93 -1.28
C THR A 65 -9.36 -8.68 -2.15
N PHE A 66 -10.56 -8.44 -2.69
CA PHE A 66 -10.83 -7.27 -3.52
C PHE A 66 -10.63 -5.95 -2.75
N SER A 67 -11.24 -5.85 -1.56
CA SER A 67 -11.08 -4.68 -0.70
C SER A 67 -9.60 -4.44 -0.32
N ALA A 68 -8.82 -5.49 -0.08
CA ALA A 68 -7.40 -5.38 0.23
C ALA A 68 -6.58 -4.88 -0.98
N ARG A 69 -6.82 -5.42 -2.18
CA ARG A 69 -6.15 -4.99 -3.42
C ARG A 69 -6.49 -3.55 -3.78
N LEU A 70 -7.77 -3.18 -3.73
CA LEU A 70 -8.21 -1.81 -4.01
C LEU A 70 -7.62 -0.82 -3.01
N SER A 71 -7.62 -1.17 -1.72
CA SER A 71 -6.96 -0.36 -0.68
C SER A 71 -5.44 -0.26 -0.88
N ALA A 72 -4.78 -1.35 -1.28
CA ALA A 72 -3.34 -1.37 -1.57
C ALA A 72 -3.00 -0.48 -2.76
N ALA A 73 -3.73 -0.59 -3.88
CA ALA A 73 -3.53 0.25 -5.06
C ALA A 73 -3.69 1.74 -4.76
N ARG A 74 -4.63 2.11 -3.87
CA ARG A 74 -4.73 3.50 -3.37
C ARG A 74 -3.51 3.94 -2.58
N GLN A 75 -3.04 3.08 -1.66
CA GLN A 75 -1.91 3.39 -0.80
C GLN A 75 -0.60 3.49 -1.58
N PHE A 76 -0.42 2.68 -2.62
CA PHE A 76 0.69 2.79 -3.57
C PHE A 76 0.56 3.96 -4.55
N GLY A 77 -0.52 4.74 -4.48
CA GLY A 77 -0.73 5.89 -5.35
C GLY A 77 -1.00 5.51 -6.81
N LEU A 78 -1.45 4.28 -7.09
CA LEU A 78 -1.81 3.83 -8.44
C LEU A 78 -3.25 4.23 -8.81
N VAL A 79 -4.14 4.24 -7.82
CA VAL A 79 -5.52 4.70 -8.00
C VAL A 79 -5.86 5.80 -7.00
N THR A 80 -6.70 6.73 -7.41
CA THR A 80 -7.29 7.75 -6.54
C THR A 80 -8.80 7.59 -6.50
N LEU A 81 -9.43 8.07 -5.43
CA LEU A 81 -10.88 8.15 -5.34
C LEU A 81 -11.31 9.58 -5.62
N ASP A 82 -12.09 9.74 -6.67
CA ASP A 82 -12.72 10.99 -7.09
C ASP A 82 -14.24 10.87 -6.86
N GLY A 83 -14.70 11.40 -5.72
CA GLY A 83 -16.07 11.21 -5.25
C GLY A 83 -16.36 9.74 -4.92
N SER A 84 -17.17 9.08 -5.75
CA SER A 84 -17.50 7.65 -5.66
C SER A 84 -16.76 6.77 -6.68
N SER A 85 -15.92 7.38 -7.51
CA SER A 85 -15.29 6.73 -8.67
C SER A 85 -13.78 6.58 -8.47
N TYR A 86 -13.23 5.46 -8.89
CA TYR A 86 -11.81 5.16 -8.82
C TYR A 86 -11.15 5.51 -10.14
N ARG A 87 -10.11 6.35 -10.09
CA ARG A 87 -9.37 6.78 -11.27
C ARG A 87 -7.91 6.35 -11.22
N LEU A 88 -7.34 6.02 -12.36
CA LEU A 88 -5.90 5.78 -12.50
C LEU A 88 -5.13 7.08 -12.33
N THR A 89 -4.06 7.04 -11.53
CA THR A 89 -3.18 8.20 -11.34
C THR A 89 -2.20 8.35 -12.52
N PRO A 90 -1.53 9.50 -12.66
CA PRO A 90 -0.44 9.65 -13.62
C PRO A 90 0.68 8.61 -13.41
N LEU A 91 0.99 8.29 -12.15
CA LEU A 91 1.97 7.26 -11.80
C LEU A 91 1.56 5.88 -12.33
N ALA A 92 0.30 5.49 -12.14
CA ALA A 92 -0.19 4.23 -12.72
C ALA A 92 -0.08 4.25 -14.23
N ARG A 93 -0.49 5.32 -14.92
CA ARG A 93 -0.36 5.38 -16.38
C ARG A 93 1.09 5.27 -16.85
N SER A 94 2.04 5.90 -16.17
CA SER A 94 3.47 5.75 -16.48
C SER A 94 3.99 4.34 -16.23
N VAL A 95 3.45 3.63 -15.23
CA VAL A 95 3.77 2.22 -14.95
C VAL A 95 3.17 1.28 -16.00
N LEU A 96 1.94 1.54 -16.43
CA LEU A 96 1.21 0.71 -17.39
C LEU A 96 1.70 0.90 -18.82
N HIS A 97 1.97 2.15 -19.19
CA HIS A 97 2.42 2.59 -20.51
C HIS A 97 3.74 3.38 -20.37
N PRO A 98 4.85 2.72 -19.99
CA PRO A 98 6.14 3.38 -19.86
C PRO A 98 6.65 3.85 -21.22
N LEU A 99 7.18 5.08 -21.30
CA LEU A 99 7.86 5.56 -22.50
C LEU A 99 9.19 4.83 -22.70
N ASP A 100 9.90 4.53 -21.61
CA ASP A 100 11.13 3.75 -21.59
C ASP A 100 10.99 2.62 -20.55
N PRO A 101 11.11 1.34 -20.93
CA PRO A 101 11.11 0.22 -19.98
C PRO A 101 12.16 0.35 -18.88
N ALA A 102 13.25 1.08 -19.11
CA ALA A 102 14.29 1.33 -18.10
C ALA A 102 13.81 2.22 -16.94
N ASP A 103 12.72 2.97 -17.12
CA ASP A 103 12.12 3.80 -16.05
C ASP A 103 11.22 2.99 -15.10
N LEU A 104 10.78 1.78 -15.48
CA LEU A 104 9.85 0.98 -14.66
C LEU A 104 10.35 0.74 -13.22
N PRO A 105 11.62 0.34 -12.98
CA PRO A 105 12.11 0.17 -11.61
C PRO A 105 12.07 1.47 -10.80
N ARG A 106 12.27 2.63 -11.45
CA ARG A 106 12.16 3.93 -10.77
C ARG A 106 10.71 4.21 -10.38
N LEU A 107 9.77 4.01 -11.31
CA LEU A 107 8.35 4.21 -11.07
C LEU A 107 7.79 3.26 -9.99
N TYR A 108 8.25 2.01 -9.95
CA TYR A 108 7.88 1.07 -8.90
C TYR A 108 8.40 1.50 -7.54
N ARG A 109 9.62 2.05 -7.46
CA ARG A 109 10.16 2.61 -6.22
C ARG A 109 9.38 3.84 -5.77
N ASP A 110 8.95 4.68 -6.70
CA ASP A 110 8.09 5.83 -6.39
C ASP A 110 6.74 5.37 -5.81
N ALA A 111 6.12 4.34 -6.40
CA ALA A 111 4.91 3.72 -5.86
C ALA A 111 5.14 3.09 -4.47
N LEU A 112 6.28 2.41 -4.29
CA LEU A 112 6.66 1.78 -3.01
C LEU A 112 6.84 2.80 -1.88
N LYS A 113 7.26 4.03 -2.20
CA LYS A 113 7.41 5.14 -1.25
C LYS A 113 6.09 5.84 -0.90
N ALA A 114 5.00 5.57 -1.63
CA ALA A 114 3.72 6.25 -1.41
C ALA A 114 3.03 5.88 -0.07
N PRO A 115 3.00 4.60 0.38
CA PRO A 115 2.47 4.26 1.69
C PRO A 115 3.38 4.79 2.82
N PRO A 116 2.86 5.56 3.80
CA PRO A 116 3.70 6.12 4.88
C PRO A 116 4.47 5.07 5.68
N LEU A 117 3.86 3.90 5.90
CA LEU A 117 4.50 2.75 6.55
C LEU A 117 5.75 2.31 5.78
N TYR A 118 5.64 2.19 4.45
CA TYR A 118 6.73 1.71 3.62
C TYR A 118 7.81 2.78 3.47
N ALA A 119 7.44 4.06 3.33
CA ALA A 119 8.40 5.16 3.33
C ALA A 119 9.28 5.15 4.59
N ASP A 120 8.69 4.97 5.77
CA ASP A 120 9.44 4.91 7.02
C ASP A 120 10.34 3.66 7.10
N LEU A 121 9.82 2.49 6.71
CA LEU A 121 10.60 1.25 6.65
C LEU A 121 11.77 1.34 5.67
N LEU A 122 11.55 1.92 4.49
CA LEU A 122 12.58 2.15 3.48
C LEU A 122 13.70 3.02 4.05
N VAL A 123 13.38 4.07 4.80
CA VAL A 123 14.36 4.94 5.48
C VAL A 123 15.09 4.19 6.59
N ARG A 124 14.37 3.42 7.42
CA ARG A 124 14.93 2.68 8.56
C ARG A 124 15.87 1.55 8.14
N LEU A 125 15.55 0.90 7.03
CA LEU A 125 16.27 -0.25 6.48
C LEU A 125 17.18 0.14 5.30
N ALA A 126 17.26 1.43 4.94
CA ALA A 126 18.09 1.92 3.85
C ALA A 126 19.55 1.48 4.03
N ASN A 127 20.12 0.90 2.97
CA ASN A 127 21.49 0.39 2.91
C ASN A 127 21.81 -0.66 3.98
N ARG A 128 20.79 -1.34 4.49
CA ARG A 128 20.92 -2.44 5.45
C ARG A 128 20.34 -3.72 4.86
N ARG A 129 20.80 -4.85 5.39
CA ARG A 129 20.22 -6.15 5.05
C ARG A 129 18.81 -6.23 5.62
N VAL A 130 17.84 -6.59 4.79
CA VAL A 130 16.46 -6.78 5.24
C VAL A 130 16.44 -7.95 6.22
N PRO A 131 15.89 -7.77 7.43
CA PRO A 131 15.77 -8.85 8.40
C PRO A 131 14.81 -9.93 7.90
N ASP A 132 14.92 -11.13 8.48
CA ASP A 132 14.04 -12.25 8.17
C ASP A 132 12.55 -11.86 8.33
N PRO A 133 11.63 -12.46 7.55
CA PRO A 133 10.21 -12.09 7.57
C PRO A 133 9.59 -12.09 8.97
N GLU A 134 9.97 -13.02 9.85
CA GLU A 134 9.49 -13.06 11.24
C GLU A 134 9.96 -11.86 12.08
N ARG A 135 11.22 -11.46 11.92
CA ARG A 135 11.79 -10.30 12.61
C ARG A 135 11.16 -9.01 12.12
N LEU A 136 10.97 -8.89 10.79
CA LEU A 136 10.25 -7.78 10.20
C LEU A 136 8.80 -7.74 10.69
N ALA A 137 8.12 -8.88 10.76
CA ALA A 137 6.76 -8.98 11.29
C ALA A 137 6.67 -8.52 12.76
N ASN A 138 7.65 -8.88 13.60
CA ASN A 138 7.69 -8.40 14.98
C ASN A 138 7.97 -6.90 15.07
N LEU A 139 8.82 -6.35 14.18
CA LEU A 139 9.00 -4.90 14.04
C LEU A 139 7.68 -4.20 13.68
N LEU A 140 6.94 -4.75 12.71
CA LEU A 140 5.63 -4.25 12.29
C LEU A 140 4.60 -4.27 13.43
N TYR A 141 4.58 -5.35 14.20
CA TYR A 141 3.72 -5.51 15.35
C TYR A 141 4.03 -4.47 16.45
N HIS A 142 5.29 -4.36 16.86
CA HIS A 142 5.68 -3.49 17.98
C HIS A 142 5.78 -2.01 17.60
N SER A 143 6.35 -1.67 16.44
CA SER A 143 6.57 -0.27 16.03
C SER A 143 5.35 0.36 15.36
N TYR A 144 4.52 -0.41 14.66
CA TYR A 144 3.44 0.12 13.83
C TYR A 144 2.05 -0.42 14.21
N GLN A 145 1.95 -1.19 15.30
CA GLN A 145 0.68 -1.69 15.84
C GLN A 145 -0.12 -2.49 14.79
N ILE A 146 0.57 -3.18 13.89
CA ILE A 146 -0.06 -4.15 12.98
C ILE A 146 -0.50 -5.36 13.81
N THR A 147 -1.70 -5.88 13.58
CA THR A 147 -2.21 -7.00 14.37
C THR A 147 -1.37 -8.28 14.20
N ALA A 148 -1.40 -9.16 15.21
CA ALA A 148 -0.65 -10.42 15.18
C ALA A 148 -1.02 -11.33 13.99
N SER A 149 -2.24 -11.25 13.48
CA SER A 149 -2.70 -12.00 12.30
C SER A 149 -2.27 -11.37 10.97
N ALA A 150 -1.92 -10.09 10.95
CA ALA A 150 -1.55 -9.36 9.74
C ALA A 150 -0.05 -9.08 9.63
N LYS A 151 0.72 -9.20 10.73
CA LYS A 151 2.14 -8.84 10.76
C LYS A 151 3.00 -9.62 9.77
N LEU A 152 2.74 -10.93 9.62
CA LEU A 152 3.52 -11.79 8.73
C LEU A 152 3.16 -11.53 7.26
N PRO A 153 1.87 -11.54 6.84
CA PRO A 153 1.49 -11.12 5.49
C PRO A 153 1.98 -9.72 5.11
N ALA A 154 1.97 -8.77 6.05
CA ALA A 154 2.44 -7.41 5.79
C ALA A 154 3.97 -7.35 5.58
N ALA A 155 4.73 -8.16 6.33
CA ALA A 155 6.18 -8.28 6.15
C ALA A 155 6.52 -8.92 4.80
N GLU A 156 5.84 -10.01 4.45
CA GLU A 156 6.00 -10.68 3.16
C GLU A 156 5.65 -9.75 1.99
N ALA A 157 4.50 -9.06 2.07
CA ALA A 157 4.10 -8.09 1.05
C ALA A 157 5.12 -6.95 0.88
N PHE A 158 5.74 -6.48 1.97
CA PHE A 158 6.80 -5.46 1.89
C PHE A 158 8.04 -5.99 1.18
N VAL A 159 8.51 -7.19 1.53
CA VAL A 159 9.69 -7.81 0.92
C VAL A 159 9.46 -8.06 -0.57
N GLU A 160 8.30 -8.62 -0.91
CA GLU A 160 7.90 -8.88 -2.30
C GLU A 160 7.81 -7.58 -3.10
N SER A 161 7.14 -6.56 -2.55
CA SER A 161 7.03 -5.24 -3.21
C SER A 161 8.39 -4.58 -3.40
N SER A 162 9.28 -4.69 -2.40
CA SER A 162 10.64 -4.14 -2.48
C SER A 162 11.50 -4.85 -3.53
N ARG A 163 11.36 -6.18 -3.63
CA ARG A 163 12.02 -6.99 -4.65
C ARG A 163 11.52 -6.64 -6.04
N PHE A 164 10.20 -6.60 -6.21
CA PHE A 164 9.55 -6.24 -7.47
C PHE A 164 9.95 -4.85 -7.95
N ALA A 165 10.04 -3.88 -7.03
CA ALA A 165 10.48 -2.52 -7.34
C ALA A 165 11.98 -2.39 -7.66
N GLY A 166 12.77 -3.46 -7.53
CA GLY A 166 14.24 -3.38 -7.65
C GLY A 166 14.89 -2.58 -6.52
N ALA A 167 14.15 -2.34 -5.42
CA ALA A 167 14.69 -1.73 -4.22
C ALA A 167 15.44 -2.75 -3.36
N LEU A 168 15.11 -4.04 -3.44
CA LEU A 168 15.84 -5.10 -2.74
C LEU A 168 16.81 -5.77 -3.71
N GLY A 169 18.11 -5.66 -3.45
CA GLY A 169 19.14 -6.36 -4.22
C GLY A 169 19.21 -7.85 -3.90
N ASP A 170 19.86 -8.63 -4.77
CA ASP A 170 20.08 -10.07 -4.57
C ASP A 170 20.97 -10.39 -3.36
N ASP A 171 21.75 -9.41 -2.91
CA ASP A 171 22.53 -9.44 -1.68
C ASP A 171 21.68 -9.30 -0.40
N GLY A 172 20.37 -9.07 -0.56
CA GLY A 172 19.42 -8.84 0.51
C GLY A 172 19.51 -7.45 1.12
N ILE A 173 20.22 -6.51 0.48
CA ILE A 173 20.34 -5.12 0.94
C ILE A 173 19.23 -4.28 0.31
N LEU A 174 18.50 -3.55 1.15
CA LEU A 174 17.47 -2.63 0.73
C LEU A 174 18.07 -1.29 0.31
N ARG A 175 17.87 -0.93 -0.94
CA ARG A 175 18.26 0.33 -1.59
C ARG A 175 17.01 1.03 -2.09
N PRO A 176 16.41 1.95 -1.30
CA PRO A 176 15.19 2.66 -1.68
C PRO A 176 15.32 3.44 -3.01
N ASP A 177 16.54 3.84 -3.36
CA ASP A 177 16.88 4.55 -4.60
C ASP A 177 17.46 3.64 -5.69
N GLY A 178 17.32 2.32 -5.52
CA GLY A 178 17.85 1.32 -6.45
C GLY A 178 19.36 1.14 -6.32
N PRO A 179 19.96 0.21 -7.09
CA PRO A 179 21.41 0.14 -7.18
C PRO A 179 21.96 1.50 -7.66
N PRO A 180 23.17 1.91 -7.21
CA PRO A 180 23.83 3.07 -7.77
C PRO A 180 23.90 2.86 -9.28
N SER A 181 23.16 3.69 -10.02
CA SER A 181 23.24 3.67 -11.47
C SER A 181 24.62 4.24 -11.79
N ASP A 182 25.47 3.48 -12.49
CA ASP A 182 26.68 3.98 -13.15
C ASP A 182 26.32 4.95 -14.30
N ARG A 183 25.38 5.87 -14.06
CA ARG A 183 25.16 7.04 -14.91
C ARG A 183 26.23 8.05 -14.52
N GLN A 184 27.38 7.87 -15.16
CA GLN A 184 28.37 8.92 -15.37
C GLN A 184 27.64 10.22 -15.78
N PRO A 185 27.93 11.38 -15.15
CA PRO A 185 27.38 12.65 -15.61
C PRO A 185 27.89 12.91 -17.05
N PRO A 186 27.08 13.53 -17.93
CA PRO A 186 27.59 13.91 -19.24
C PRO A 186 28.72 14.95 -19.07
N PRO A 187 29.69 14.99 -20.00
CA PRO A 187 30.84 15.89 -19.95
C PRO A 187 30.45 17.38 -20.02
#